data_AF-A0A7S2GRZ8-F1
#
_entry.id   AF-A0A7S2GRZ8-F1
#
_cell.length_a   1.000
_cell.length_b   1.000
_cell.length_c   1.000
_cell.angle_alpha   90.00
_cell.angle_beta   90.00
_cell.angle_gamma   90.00
#
_symmetry.space_group_name_H-M   'P 1'
#
loop_
_entity.id
_entity.type
_entity.pdbx_description
1 polymer ?
#
loop_
_entity_poly.entity_id
_entity_poly.type
_entity_poly.pdbx_seq_one_letter_code
_entity_poly.pdbx_strand_id
1 'polypeptide(L)'
;GLLCLQSFLASANSVSPPTRRGAWPKAGETWVFTGLDKEVDIYKDSRGEQWANQMPCMDKAAHRTVTVLSALEGCNFVEIRGTEKLKFVKGWMRFVDDNETWLLERVDGV
;
A
#
# COMPACT_ATOMS: atom_id res chain seq x y z
N GLY A 1 -18.65 13.91 -9.25
CA GLY A 1 -17.46 14.74 -9.02
C GLY A 1 -17.52 15.31 -7.63
N LEU A 2 -16.42 15.22 -6.88
CA LEU A 2 -16.06 16.02 -5.69
C LEU A 2 -14.67 15.51 -5.26
N LEU A 3 -13.60 16.12 -5.77
CA LEU A 3 -12.66 16.97 -5.02
C LEU A 3 -11.89 16.23 -3.92
N CYS A 4 -10.78 15.61 -4.32
CA CYS A 4 -9.66 15.34 -3.42
C CYS A 4 -8.83 16.64 -3.33
N LEU A 5 -9.20 17.51 -2.39
CA LEU A 5 -8.37 18.65 -1.98
C LEU A 5 -7.58 18.21 -0.75
N GLN A 6 -6.25 18.29 -0.79
CA GLN A 6 -5.53 19.34 -0.06
C GLN A 6 -4.03 19.31 -0.37
N SER A 7 -3.53 20.51 -0.64
CA SER A 7 -2.13 20.87 -0.85
C SER A 7 -1.34 20.80 0.45
N PHE A 8 -0.08 20.38 0.38
CA PHE A 8 0.94 20.73 1.37
C PHE A 8 2.20 21.25 0.65
N LEU A 9 2.56 22.49 0.98
CA LEU A 9 3.87 23.09 0.71
C LEU A 9 4.76 22.76 1.90
N ALA A 10 5.88 22.05 1.72
CA ALA A 10 7.08 22.25 2.55
C ALA A 10 8.32 21.48 2.06
N SER A 11 9.38 22.29 1.88
CA SER A 11 10.80 22.02 2.15
C SER A 11 11.58 21.06 1.25
N ALA A 12 12.44 21.66 0.43
CA ALA A 12 13.49 21.02 -0.34
C ALA A 12 14.59 20.47 0.58
N ASN A 13 14.45 19.21 1.00
CA ASN A 13 15.59 18.34 1.22
C ASN A 13 15.63 17.37 0.04
N SER A 14 16.78 17.29 -0.63
CA SER A 14 17.02 16.41 -1.78
C SER A 14 17.01 14.94 -1.36
N VAL A 15 15.84 14.42 -1.00
CA VAL A 15 15.54 13.00 -1.02
C VAL A 15 15.10 12.72 -2.45
N SER A 16 15.92 11.99 -3.19
CA SER A 16 15.56 11.51 -4.52
C SER A 16 14.14 10.94 -4.46
N PRO A 17 13.19 11.39 -5.30
CA PRO A 17 11.84 10.84 -5.25
C PRO A 17 11.95 9.32 -5.40
N PRO A 18 11.23 8.53 -4.58
CA PRO A 18 11.19 7.09 -4.78
C PRO A 18 10.78 6.87 -6.24
N THR A 19 11.71 6.28 -6.99
CA THR A 19 11.56 6.09 -8.44
C THR A 19 10.17 5.48 -8.68
N ARG A 20 9.30 6.17 -9.44
CA ARG A 20 8.02 5.62 -9.93
C ARG A 20 8.32 4.45 -10.87
N ARG A 21 8.75 3.32 -10.33
CA ARG A 21 9.06 2.09 -11.06
C ARG A 21 7.90 1.12 -10.86
N GLY A 22 6.75 1.48 -11.39
CA GLY A 22 5.59 0.58 -11.37
C GLY A 22 4.35 1.20 -11.98
N ALA A 23 3.48 0.35 -12.49
CA ALA A 23 2.11 0.72 -12.84
C ALA A 23 1.24 0.70 -11.56
N TRP A 24 0.18 1.50 -11.53
CA TRP A 24 -0.82 1.43 -10.48
C TRP A 24 -1.41 0.01 -10.40
N PRO A 25 -1.57 -0.58 -9.20
CA PRO A 25 -2.04 -1.94 -9.04
C PRO A 25 -3.45 -2.13 -9.61
N LYS A 26 -3.67 -3.29 -10.23
CA LYS A 26 -4.98 -3.67 -10.77
C LYS A 26 -5.63 -4.74 -9.91
N ALA A 27 -6.96 -4.72 -9.87
CA ALA A 27 -7.74 -5.78 -9.24
C ALA A 27 -7.36 -7.16 -9.82
N GLY A 28 -7.11 -8.12 -8.94
CA GLY A 28 -6.68 -9.48 -9.27
C GLY A 28 -5.16 -9.68 -9.28
N GLU A 29 -4.34 -8.63 -9.25
CA GLU A 29 -2.89 -8.77 -9.20
C GLU A 29 -2.38 -9.18 -7.81
N THR A 30 -1.24 -9.88 -7.77
CA THR A 30 -0.54 -10.21 -6.52
C THR A 30 0.72 -9.37 -6.38
N TRP A 31 0.87 -8.77 -5.19
CA TRP A 31 1.92 -7.82 -4.84
C TRP A 31 2.60 -8.24 -3.54
N VAL A 32 3.84 -7.82 -3.33
CA VAL A 32 4.65 -8.11 -2.14
C VAL A 32 4.82 -6.84 -1.32
N PHE A 33 4.77 -6.96 0.00
CA PHE A 33 5.16 -5.85 0.87
C PHE A 33 6.67 -5.60 0.80
N THR A 34 7.05 -4.34 0.63
CA THR A 34 8.46 -3.93 0.51
C THR A 34 9.28 -4.09 1.80
N GLY A 35 8.60 -4.28 2.94
CA GLY A 35 9.23 -4.35 4.27
C GLY A 35 9.89 -3.05 4.69
N LEU A 36 9.49 -1.93 4.08
CA LEU A 36 9.94 -0.58 4.46
C LEU A 36 9.30 -0.10 5.75
N ASP A 37 8.07 -0.55 6.01
CA ASP A 37 7.39 -0.32 7.28
C ASP A 37 7.45 -1.59 8.16
N LYS A 38 7.56 -1.40 9.47
CA LYS A 38 7.53 -2.50 10.44
C LYS A 38 6.15 -3.11 10.53
N GLU A 39 5.12 -2.32 10.28
CA GLU A 39 3.71 -2.71 10.36
C GLU A 39 2.90 -1.93 9.32
N VAL A 40 1.81 -2.49 8.84
CA VAL A 40 0.90 -1.82 7.91
C VAL A 40 -0.50 -1.82 8.49
N ASP A 41 -1.08 -0.63 8.42
CA ASP A 41 -2.42 -0.32 8.84
C ASP A 41 -3.47 -0.83 7.84
N ILE A 42 -4.41 -1.66 8.33
CA ILE A 42 -5.51 -2.22 7.55
C ILE A 42 -6.83 -1.63 8.05
N TYR A 43 -7.59 -1.05 7.14
CA TYR A 43 -8.84 -0.34 7.38
C TYR A 43 -10.03 -1.10 6.78
N LYS A 44 -11.24 -0.83 7.29
CA LYS A 44 -12.47 -1.45 6.78
C LYS A 44 -13.00 -0.78 5.53
N ASP A 45 -12.61 0.47 5.28
CA ASP A 45 -13.10 1.30 4.19
C ASP A 45 -11.97 2.03 3.46
N SER A 46 -12.27 2.51 2.27
CA SER A 46 -11.35 3.23 1.40
C SER A 46 -11.00 4.65 1.86
N ARG A 47 -11.62 5.13 2.95
CA ARG A 47 -11.37 6.44 3.53
C ARG A 47 -10.31 6.37 4.63
N GLY A 48 -9.96 5.17 5.09
CA GLY A 48 -9.01 4.96 6.18
C GLY A 48 -9.55 5.42 7.53
N GLU A 49 -10.87 5.57 7.69
CA GLU A 49 -11.47 6.08 8.93
C GLU A 49 -11.66 4.99 9.98
N GLN A 50 -11.97 3.76 9.53
CA GLN A 50 -12.22 2.64 10.43
C GLN A 50 -11.08 1.64 10.45
N TRP A 51 -10.46 1.51 11.61
CA TRP A 51 -9.46 0.48 11.87
C TRP A 51 -10.03 -0.93 11.76
N ALA A 52 -9.38 -1.79 10.98
CA ALA A 52 -9.68 -3.21 10.92
C ALA A 52 -8.64 -4.04 11.68
N ASN A 53 -7.36 -3.87 11.36
CA ASN A 53 -6.27 -4.63 11.95
C ASN A 53 -4.91 -4.02 11.60
N GLN A 54 -3.85 -4.45 12.28
CA GLN A 54 -2.47 -4.19 11.86
C GLN A 54 -1.84 -5.47 11.33
N MET A 55 -0.99 -5.32 10.33
CA MET A 55 -0.24 -6.44 9.80
C MET A 55 1.26 -6.15 9.94
N PRO A 56 2.00 -6.94 10.75
CA PRO A 56 3.44 -6.73 10.87
C PRO A 56 4.16 -7.08 9.56
N CYS A 57 5.21 -6.36 9.23
CA CYS A 57 6.09 -6.52 8.06
C CYS A 57 7.55 -6.70 8.49
N MET A 58 7.76 -7.33 9.65
CA MET A 58 9.01 -7.38 10.43
C MET A 58 10.24 -8.01 9.75
N ASP A 59 10.22 -8.34 8.46
CA ASP A 59 11.43 -8.85 7.80
C ASP A 59 11.37 -8.71 6.27
N LYS A 60 12.40 -8.12 5.65
CA LYS A 60 12.52 -8.09 4.18
C LYS A 60 12.67 -9.49 3.60
N ALA A 61 13.18 -10.45 4.37
CA ALA A 61 13.27 -11.85 3.96
C ALA A 61 11.91 -12.57 3.97
N ALA A 62 10.94 -12.06 4.74
CA ALA A 62 9.60 -12.60 4.78
C ALA A 62 8.73 -11.91 3.72
N HIS A 63 8.90 -12.31 2.46
CA HIS A 63 8.05 -11.84 1.36
C HIS A 63 6.58 -12.21 1.64
N ARG A 64 5.83 -11.24 2.17
CA ARG A 64 4.39 -11.38 2.40
C ARG A 64 3.68 -10.90 1.15
N THR A 65 2.87 -11.75 0.54
CA THR A 65 2.08 -11.40 -0.63
C THR A 65 0.65 -11.03 -0.27
N VAL A 66 0.07 -10.14 -1.07
CA VAL A 66 -1.35 -9.77 -1.03
C VAL A 66 -1.90 -9.77 -2.44
N THR A 67 -3.17 -10.17 -2.56
CA THR A 67 -3.95 -9.95 -3.77
C THR A 67 -4.65 -8.61 -3.66
N VAL A 68 -4.50 -7.76 -4.67
CA VAL A 68 -5.23 -6.50 -4.78
C VAL A 68 -6.66 -6.82 -5.23
N LEU A 69 -7.64 -6.40 -4.45
CA LEU A 69 -9.06 -6.55 -4.77
C LEU A 69 -9.61 -5.31 -5.49
N SER A 70 -9.15 -4.13 -5.09
CA SER A 70 -9.56 -2.84 -5.64
C SER A 70 -8.45 -1.82 -5.45
N ALA A 71 -8.36 -0.83 -6.33
CA ALA A 71 -7.35 0.21 -6.25
C ALA A 71 -7.96 1.57 -6.63
N LEU A 72 -7.79 2.56 -5.76
CA LEU A 72 -8.32 3.91 -5.97
C LEU A 72 -7.17 4.89 -6.15
N GLU A 73 -6.79 5.13 -7.41
CA GLU A 73 -5.64 5.98 -7.78
C GLU A 73 -5.72 7.39 -7.18
N GLY A 74 -6.92 7.96 -7.05
CA GLY A 74 -7.11 9.28 -6.45
C GLY A 74 -7.00 9.34 -4.93
N CYS A 75 -6.94 8.19 -4.23
CA CYS A 75 -6.95 8.14 -2.76
C CYS A 75 -5.66 7.56 -2.17
N ASN A 76 -4.73 7.06 -2.97
CA ASN A 76 -3.56 6.31 -2.50
C ASN A 76 -3.90 5.06 -1.66
N PHE A 77 -5.12 4.54 -1.76
CA PHE A 77 -5.56 3.36 -1.02
C PHE A 77 -5.83 2.19 -1.97
N VAL A 78 -5.49 0.99 -1.50
CA VAL A 78 -5.77 -0.27 -2.17
C VAL A 78 -6.48 -1.21 -1.21
N GLU A 79 -7.51 -1.89 -1.69
CA GLU A 79 -8.12 -2.99 -0.97
C GLU A 79 -7.30 -4.25 -1.25
N ILE A 80 -6.88 -4.92 -0.19
CA ILE A 80 -6.05 -6.11 -0.25
C ILE A 80 -6.69 -7.29 0.45
N ARG A 81 -6.26 -8.47 0.03
CA ARG A 81 -6.45 -9.73 0.74
C ARG A 81 -5.10 -10.39 0.92
N GLY A 82 -4.73 -10.69 2.15
CA GLY A 82 -3.53 -11.48 2.43
C GLY A 82 -3.63 -12.88 1.83
N THR A 83 -2.50 -13.39 1.37
CA THR A 83 -2.37 -14.75 0.84
C THR A 83 -1.76 -15.66 1.91
N GLU A 84 -1.78 -16.98 1.68
CA GLU A 84 -1.08 -17.98 2.51
C GLU A 84 -1.25 -17.77 4.04
N LYS A 85 -0.16 -17.39 4.72
CA LYS A 85 -0.08 -17.16 6.17
C LYS A 85 -0.81 -15.91 6.63
N LEU A 86 -1.26 -15.06 5.72
CA LEU A 86 -2.03 -13.84 5.95
C LEU A 86 -3.47 -13.92 5.44
N LYS A 87 -4.00 -15.11 5.13
CA LYS A 87 -5.37 -15.26 4.58
C LYS A 87 -6.50 -14.63 5.42
N PHE A 88 -6.23 -14.32 6.69
CA PHE A 88 -7.15 -13.64 7.61
C PHE A 88 -7.12 -12.10 7.49
N VAL A 89 -6.13 -11.55 6.79
CA VAL A 89 -6.01 -10.11 6.53
C VAL A 89 -6.85 -9.76 5.31
N LYS A 90 -7.80 -8.84 5.48
CA LYS A 90 -8.54 -8.22 4.39
C LYS A 90 -8.91 -6.80 4.78
N GLY A 91 -8.73 -5.86 3.88
CA GLY A 91 -9.16 -4.48 4.06
C GLY A 91 -8.38 -3.52 3.18
N TRP A 92 -8.58 -2.24 3.42
CA TRP A 92 -7.92 -1.16 2.73
C TRP A 92 -6.59 -0.82 3.41
N MET A 93 -5.56 -0.51 2.63
CA MET A 93 -4.29 -0.01 3.14
C MET A 93 -3.79 1.11 2.25
N ARG A 94 -2.90 1.95 2.80
CA ARG A 94 -2.17 2.93 1.99
C ARG A 94 -1.23 2.20 1.04
N PHE A 95 -1.27 2.55 -0.24
CA PHE A 95 -0.33 2.04 -1.24
C PHE A 95 1.00 2.81 -1.18
N VAL A 96 0.91 4.09 -0.83
CA VAL A 96 2.04 5.01 -0.73
C VAL A 96 2.07 5.58 0.68
N ASP A 97 3.25 5.63 1.30
CA ASP A 97 3.46 6.26 2.62
C ASP A 97 3.49 7.80 2.52
N ASP A 98 3.66 8.46 3.67
CA ASP A 98 3.72 9.93 3.74
C ASP A 98 4.98 10.51 3.05
N ASN A 99 5.97 9.68 2.71
CA ASN A 99 7.19 10.04 1.99
C ASN A 99 7.10 9.71 0.48
N GLU A 100 5.90 9.49 -0.03
CA GLU A 100 5.63 9.08 -1.42
C GLU A 100 6.23 7.72 -1.82
N THR A 101 6.61 6.90 -0.84
CA THR A 101 7.24 5.59 -1.05
C THR A 101 6.21 4.47 -1.12
N TRP A 102 6.38 3.57 -2.09
CA TRP A 102 5.46 2.47 -2.33
C TRP A 102 5.63 1.39 -1.25
N LEU A 103 4.53 1.02 -0.61
CA LEU A 103 4.49 -0.03 0.40
C LEU A 103 4.34 -1.42 -0.21
N LEU A 104 3.93 -1.49 -1.48
CA LEU A 104 3.79 -2.71 -2.27
C LEU A 104 4.66 -2.65 -3.52
N GLU A 105 5.31 -3.77 -3.81
CA GLU A 105 6.06 -4.02 -5.04
C GLU A 105 5.38 -5.12 -5.86
N ARG A 106 5.48 -4.99 -7.18
CA ARG A 106 4.94 -6.00 -8.09
C ARG A 106 5.80 -7.24 -8.00
N VAL A 107 5.18 -8.41 -7.95
CA VAL A 107 5.89 -9.67 -8.21
C VAL A 107 6.14 -9.72 -9.71
N ASP A 108 7.24 -9.14 -10.18
CA ASP A 108 7.71 -9.43 -11.52
C ASP A 108 8.08 -10.90 -11.56
N GLY A 109 7.37 -11.65 -12.41
CA GLY A 109 7.48 -13.10 -12.47
C GLY A 109 8.93 -13.55 -12.61
N VAL A 110 9.35 -14.40 -11.67
CA VAL A 110 10.38 -15.40 -11.95
C VAL A 110 9.84 -16.36 -12.99
#